data_AF-A0A9D4J6J4-F1
#
_entry.id   AF-A0A9D4J6J4-F1
#
_cell.length_a   1.000
_cell.length_b   1.000
_cell.length_c   1.000
_cell.angle_alpha   90.00
_cell.angle_beta   90.00
_cell.angle_gamma   90.00
#
_symmetry.space_group_name_H-M   'P 1'
#
loop_
_entity.id
_entity.type
_entity.pdbx_description
1 polymer ?
#
loop_
_entity_poly.entity_id
_entity_poly.type
_entity_poly.pdbx_seq_one_letter_code
_entity_poly.pdbx_strand_id
1 'polypeptide(L)'
;MDNPAFTDVTNYSASNGISNGTSDGTSGTGHKEANGSLPHTKAKSRLNCLARARNKLICSLEMIFYRVGKVIAHHPVLTIILAVIPPLLLSIGIIKFQFNTDFAELLLPPSSRIFEDRAWVRSHVTYEQRVIRLILKNDNVLSKESLVGLYHLHEEILSLTAKDNHTMESMCVRLLNKCFVDSLLALWKNDLSVIETLTDQSIIDTINTVKFNPTYLFAFNASRILGLMERNSSGHIVSAGVMHADWLIQSSEQLHRRAKELEYAAINIVRFGNHPVFHRVNIFTVDSYGEEFFGGVYGDTILIVYWFPVVALYIVMALGKLNLLEHGVYLAIGAILGVALSTGACFGIGMAAGFLFGAPHQALVFLLLAVGVDDAFVILTTWERVNKRHLHKPIEERVALTMQHAGVSVTVTSFTNLVAFASGVTTQMPVLQSFCVYCSFGILFCFLMQSTVFPACLTLERAPRGGAP
;
A
#
# COMPACT_ATOMS: atom_id res chain seq x y z
N MET A 1 -30.50 41.70 -11.03
CA MET A 1 -30.92 40.44 -10.36
C MET A 1 -29.68 39.59 -10.16
N ASP A 2 -28.64 40.04 -9.46
CA ASP A 2 -28.52 40.49 -8.06
C ASP A 2 -29.05 39.45 -7.07
N ASN A 3 -28.18 38.52 -6.64
CA ASN A 3 -27.80 38.41 -5.23
C ASN A 3 -26.54 37.52 -5.04
N PRO A 4 -25.46 38.02 -4.42
CA PRO A 4 -24.32 37.26 -3.91
C PRO A 4 -24.38 37.10 -2.38
N ALA A 5 -23.93 35.98 -1.80
CA ALA A 5 -23.46 35.90 -0.41
C ALA A 5 -23.00 34.47 -0.04
N PHE A 6 -21.69 34.27 0.06
CA PHE A 6 -21.11 33.26 0.95
C PHE A 6 -19.82 33.84 1.52
N THR A 7 -19.93 34.45 2.69
CA THR A 7 -18.83 34.94 3.53
C THR A 7 -19.11 34.55 4.98
N ASP A 8 -18.02 34.28 5.69
CA ASP A 8 -17.85 34.18 7.16
C ASP A 8 -18.26 32.91 7.90
N VAL A 9 -17.25 32.06 8.12
CA VAL A 9 -17.13 31.21 9.31
C VAL A 9 -15.88 31.64 10.08
N THR A 10 -16.00 32.67 10.92
CA THR A 10 -15.14 32.88 12.08
C THR A 10 -15.98 33.42 13.23
N ASN A 11 -16.22 32.61 14.26
CA ASN A 11 -16.53 33.06 15.63
C ASN A 11 -16.65 31.86 16.57
N TYR A 12 -15.54 31.54 17.25
CA TYR A 12 -15.58 30.84 18.54
C TYR A 12 -14.65 31.59 19.48
N SER A 13 -15.21 32.51 20.24
CA SER A 13 -14.59 33.09 21.43
C SER A 13 -15.63 33.14 22.56
N ALA A 14 -15.16 32.70 23.72
CA ALA A 14 -15.58 33.14 25.05
C ALA A 14 -17.07 33.02 25.44
N SER A 15 -17.40 31.95 26.16
CA SER A 15 -18.42 32.02 27.21
C SER A 15 -17.86 31.39 28.49
N ASN A 16 -17.62 32.25 29.49
CA ASN A 16 -17.80 32.00 30.91
C ASN A 16 -17.44 33.29 31.67
N GLY A 17 -18.31 34.28 31.54
CA GLY A 17 -18.40 35.43 32.44
C GLY A 17 -19.36 35.07 33.58
N ILE A 18 -18.82 35.05 34.79
CA ILE A 18 -19.57 34.95 36.05
C ILE A 18 -20.26 36.30 36.27
N SER A 19 -21.59 36.31 36.34
CA SER A 19 -22.36 37.46 36.83
C SER A 19 -23.01 37.15 38.18
N ASN A 20 -22.61 37.91 39.19
CA ASN A 20 -23.33 38.09 40.44
C ASN A 20 -24.66 38.83 40.16
N GLY A 21 -25.74 38.37 40.80
CA GLY A 21 -27.03 39.06 40.81
C GLY A 21 -27.79 38.74 42.09
N THR A 22 -27.75 39.68 43.03
CA THR A 22 -28.61 39.77 44.21
C THR A 22 -30.01 40.25 43.80
N SER A 23 -31.07 39.61 44.31
CA SER A 23 -32.37 40.26 44.56
C SER A 23 -33.22 39.41 45.53
N ASP A 24 -33.61 40.06 46.63
CA ASP A 24 -34.68 39.64 47.56
C ASP A 24 -36.05 39.61 46.88
N GLY A 25 -36.97 38.79 47.42
CA GLY A 25 -38.41 38.88 47.10
C GLY A 25 -39.23 37.62 47.43
N THR A 26 -39.83 37.63 48.61
CA THR A 26 -40.79 36.69 49.23
C THR A 26 -42.00 36.24 48.39
N SER A 27 -42.40 34.96 48.50
CA SER A 27 -43.77 34.50 48.87
C SER A 27 -43.86 32.96 48.82
N GLY A 28 -44.49 32.36 49.83
CA GLY A 28 -44.47 30.92 50.11
C GLY A 28 -45.58 30.08 49.46
N THR A 29 -45.42 28.76 49.54
CA THR A 29 -46.38 27.75 50.04
C THR A 29 -45.75 26.37 49.91
N GLY A 30 -45.89 25.54 50.96
CA GLY A 30 -45.10 24.33 51.14
C GLY A 30 -45.65 23.06 50.50
N HIS A 31 -44.76 22.09 50.28
CA HIS A 31 -45.03 20.67 50.48
C HIS A 31 -43.75 19.93 50.86
N LYS A 32 -43.87 19.07 51.89
CA LYS A 32 -42.80 18.27 52.51
C LYS A 32 -42.41 17.04 51.67
N GLU A 33 -41.10 16.81 51.65
CA GLU A 33 -40.33 15.56 51.75
C GLU A 33 -40.64 14.34 50.84
N ALA A 34 -39.61 13.90 50.12
CA ALA A 34 -39.15 12.51 50.18
C ALA A 34 -37.65 12.43 49.85
N ASN A 35 -36.85 12.14 50.89
CA ASN A 35 -35.43 11.83 50.82
C ASN A 35 -35.20 10.52 50.04
N GLY A 36 -34.44 10.60 48.94
CA GLY A 36 -33.86 9.45 48.23
C GLY A 36 -32.36 9.69 48.04
N SER A 37 -31.56 9.38 49.05
CA SER A 37 -30.10 9.54 49.03
C SER A 37 -29.39 8.31 48.49
N LEU A 38 -28.84 8.38 47.26
CA LEU A 38 -27.75 7.55 46.68
C LEU A 38 -27.39 8.08 45.27
N PRO A 39 -26.15 7.98 44.74
CA PRO A 39 -24.84 8.36 45.24
C PRO A 39 -24.19 9.44 44.33
N HIS A 40 -24.64 10.70 44.37
CA HIS A 40 -24.10 11.78 43.49
C HIS A 40 -22.67 12.25 43.83
N THR A 41 -22.14 11.92 45.02
CA THR A 41 -20.87 12.43 45.53
C THR A 41 -19.63 11.74 44.95
N LYS A 42 -19.71 10.43 44.64
CA LYS A 42 -18.56 9.70 44.06
C LYS A 42 -18.30 10.07 42.59
N ALA A 43 -19.35 10.31 41.80
CA ALA A 43 -19.22 10.72 40.41
C ALA A 43 -18.62 12.14 40.28
N LYS A 44 -19.09 13.11 41.09
CA LYS A 44 -18.57 14.50 41.12
C LYS A 44 -17.12 14.57 41.64
N SER A 45 -16.79 13.77 42.65
CA SER A 45 -15.42 13.62 43.16
C SER A 45 -14.48 13.02 42.11
N ARG A 46 -14.90 11.95 41.41
CA ARG A 46 -14.14 11.37 40.29
C ARG A 46 -13.95 12.36 39.13
N LEU A 47 -14.98 13.13 38.78
CA LEU A 47 -14.89 14.18 37.76
C LEU A 47 -13.88 15.28 38.14
N ASN A 48 -13.83 15.67 39.42
CA ASN A 48 -12.85 16.61 39.95
C ASN A 48 -11.42 16.04 39.98
N CYS A 49 -11.26 14.75 40.31
CA CYS A 49 -9.96 14.08 40.27
C CYS A 49 -9.43 13.92 38.84
N LEU A 50 -10.29 13.52 37.89
CA LEU A 50 -9.97 13.44 36.46
C LEU A 50 -9.61 14.82 35.88
N ALA A 51 -10.36 15.86 36.23
CA ALA A 51 -10.06 17.22 35.81
C ALA A 51 -8.71 17.73 36.36
N ARG A 52 -8.40 17.43 37.65
CA ARG A 52 -7.10 17.77 38.25
C ARG A 52 -5.95 16.99 37.61
N ALA A 53 -6.13 15.70 37.34
CA ALA A 53 -5.13 14.86 36.69
C ALA A 53 -4.87 15.33 35.25
N ARG A 54 -5.92 15.63 34.48
CA ARG A 54 -5.83 16.22 33.14
C ARG A 54 -5.08 17.54 33.16
N ASN A 55 -5.47 18.47 34.04
CA ASN A 55 -4.82 19.78 34.12
C ASN A 55 -3.35 19.65 34.53
N LYS A 56 -3.03 18.74 35.45
CA LYS A 56 -1.64 18.45 35.83
C LYS A 56 -0.83 17.90 34.65
N LEU A 57 -1.41 16.97 33.87
CA LEU A 57 -0.77 16.40 32.69
C LEU A 57 -0.52 17.47 31.61
N ILE A 58 -1.53 18.29 31.29
CA ILE A 58 -1.39 19.39 30.33
C ILE A 58 -0.31 20.36 30.80
N CYS A 59 -0.37 20.85 32.05
CA CYS A 59 0.65 21.76 32.57
C CYS A 59 2.06 21.12 32.56
N SER A 60 2.19 19.82 32.84
CA SER A 60 3.48 19.14 32.74
C SER A 60 4.00 19.11 31.30
N LEU A 61 3.16 18.76 30.32
CA LEU A 61 3.53 18.76 28.91
C LEU A 61 3.87 20.17 28.41
N GLU A 62 3.06 21.17 28.75
CA GLU A 62 3.32 22.58 28.44
C GLU A 62 4.70 23.00 28.96
N MET A 63 5.03 22.68 30.20
CA MET A 63 6.33 23.02 30.79
C MET A 63 7.50 22.28 30.14
N ILE A 64 7.31 21.02 29.71
CA ILE A 64 8.31 20.26 28.96
C ILE A 64 8.56 20.93 27.61
N PHE A 65 7.51 21.19 26.84
CA PHE A 65 7.64 21.80 25.52
C PHE A 65 8.11 23.25 25.58
N TYR A 66 7.80 23.99 26.64
CA TYR A 66 8.39 25.29 26.87
C TYR A 66 9.91 25.21 27.04
N ARG A 67 10.41 24.28 27.87
CA ARG A 67 11.86 24.07 28.06
C ARG A 67 12.54 23.60 26.78
N VAL A 68 11.94 22.62 26.10
CA VAL A 68 12.44 22.10 24.82
C VAL A 68 12.50 23.23 23.78
N GLY A 69 11.41 23.97 23.60
CA GLY A 69 11.35 25.11 22.69
C GLY A 69 12.38 26.20 23.02
N LYS A 70 12.63 26.46 24.31
CA LYS A 70 13.65 27.42 24.74
C LYS A 70 15.07 26.98 24.35
N VAL A 71 15.40 25.70 24.56
CA VAL A 71 16.70 25.13 24.16
C VAL A 71 16.88 25.16 22.64
N ILE A 72 15.85 24.74 21.90
CA ILE A 72 15.84 24.76 20.43
C ILE A 72 16.11 26.18 19.92
N ALA A 73 15.45 27.17 20.52
CA ALA A 73 15.57 28.54 20.06
C ALA A 73 16.92 29.20 20.38
N HIS A 74 17.59 28.82 21.47
CA HIS A 74 18.94 29.32 21.77
C HIS A 74 20.02 28.68 20.89
N HIS A 75 19.84 27.42 20.47
CA HIS A 75 20.82 26.68 19.68
C HIS A 75 20.19 25.98 18.46
N PRO A 76 19.63 26.71 17.49
CA PRO A 76 18.84 26.11 16.42
C PRO A 76 19.68 25.29 15.44
N VAL A 77 20.85 25.76 15.03
CA VAL A 77 21.73 25.03 14.10
C VAL A 77 22.22 23.73 14.72
N LEU A 78 22.64 23.77 15.98
CA LEU A 78 23.09 22.58 16.71
C LEU A 78 21.94 21.57 16.87
N THR A 79 20.74 22.06 17.17
CA THR A 79 19.54 21.21 17.27
C THR A 79 19.26 20.48 15.95
N ILE A 80 19.31 21.20 14.81
CA ILE A 80 19.09 20.59 13.49
C ILE A 80 20.13 19.49 13.24
N ILE A 81 21.41 19.77 13.47
CA ILE A 81 22.49 18.79 13.27
C ILE A 81 22.25 17.54 14.15
N LEU A 82 21.99 17.74 15.44
CA LEU A 82 21.76 16.63 16.38
C LEU A 82 20.48 15.84 16.07
N ALA A 83 19.43 16.49 15.57
CA ALA A 83 18.17 15.83 15.23
C ALA A 83 18.23 15.05 13.91
N VAL A 84 19.06 15.49 12.95
CA VAL A 84 19.18 14.86 11.62
C VAL A 84 20.08 13.61 11.64
N ILE A 85 21.08 13.56 12.52
CA ILE A 85 22.03 12.43 12.61
C ILE A 85 21.33 11.08 12.86
N PRO A 86 20.44 10.91 13.86
CA PRO A 86 19.83 9.61 14.13
C PRO A 86 18.98 9.08 12.96
N PRO A 87 18.07 9.86 12.34
CA PRO A 87 17.33 9.41 11.16
C PRO A 87 18.22 9.00 9.99
N LEU A 88 19.32 9.72 9.75
CA LEU A 88 20.28 9.36 8.69
C LEU A 88 20.97 8.02 8.97
N LEU A 89 21.42 7.79 10.21
CA LEU A 89 22.04 6.53 10.60
C LEU A 89 21.06 5.36 10.48
N LEU A 90 19.81 5.57 10.89
CA LEU A 90 18.77 4.55 10.79
C LEU A 90 18.43 4.24 9.33
N SER A 91 18.48 5.24 8.44
CA SER A 91 18.26 5.08 7.00
C SER A 91 19.28 4.16 6.32
N ILE A 92 20.45 3.91 6.91
CA ILE A 92 21.45 2.95 6.39
C ILE A 92 20.84 1.53 6.30
N GLY A 93 19.84 1.20 7.13
CA GLY A 93 19.14 -0.08 7.09
C GLY A 93 18.43 -0.38 5.76
N ILE A 94 18.22 0.63 4.91
CA ILE A 94 17.65 0.47 3.57
C ILE A 94 18.54 -0.43 2.68
N ILE A 95 19.83 -0.58 3.00
CA ILE A 95 20.73 -1.50 2.27
C ILE A 95 20.23 -2.96 2.31
N LYS A 96 19.48 -3.35 3.34
CA LYS A 96 18.86 -4.70 3.44
C LYS A 96 17.51 -4.80 2.72
N PHE A 97 17.27 -3.96 1.73
CA PHE A 97 16.03 -3.97 0.97
C PHE A 97 15.79 -5.34 0.31
N GLN A 98 14.69 -5.98 0.70
CA GLN A 98 14.16 -7.16 0.06
C GLN A 98 12.71 -6.88 -0.31
N PHE A 99 12.41 -7.03 -1.59
CA PHE A 99 11.09 -6.78 -2.13
C PHE A 99 10.38 -8.11 -2.39
N ASN A 100 9.21 -8.31 -1.79
CA ASN A 100 8.41 -9.52 -2.01
C ASN A 100 7.31 -9.21 -3.02
N THR A 101 7.21 -10.04 -4.07
CA THR A 101 6.13 -9.97 -5.07
C THR A 101 5.13 -11.12 -4.95
N ASP A 102 5.37 -12.09 -4.05
CA ASP A 102 4.46 -13.22 -3.90
C ASP A 102 3.17 -12.78 -3.21
N PHE A 103 2.07 -12.82 -3.98
CA PHE A 103 0.75 -12.43 -3.55
C PHE A 103 0.28 -13.23 -2.32
N ALA A 104 0.54 -14.53 -2.28
CA ALA A 104 0.11 -15.39 -1.18
C ALA A 104 0.89 -15.06 0.10
N GLU A 105 2.20 -14.85 0.02
CA GLU A 105 3.04 -14.48 1.17
C GLU A 105 2.69 -13.11 1.76
N LEU A 106 2.24 -12.17 0.93
CA LEU A 106 1.88 -10.84 1.38
C LEU A 106 0.50 -10.79 2.06
N LEU A 107 -0.49 -11.54 1.54
CA LEU A 107 -1.87 -11.42 2.00
C LEU A 107 -2.29 -12.49 3.02
N LEU A 108 -1.75 -13.71 2.92
CA LEU A 108 -2.19 -14.81 3.78
C LEU A 108 -1.42 -14.83 5.09
N PRO A 109 -2.08 -15.09 6.24
CA PRO A 109 -1.40 -15.24 7.52
C PRO A 109 -0.41 -16.42 7.49
N PRO A 110 0.81 -16.30 8.06
CA PRO A 110 1.81 -17.35 8.01
C PRO A 110 1.41 -18.60 8.82
N SER A 111 0.58 -18.41 9.83
CA SER A 111 -0.02 -19.48 10.65
C SER A 111 -1.27 -20.11 10.01
N SER A 112 -1.60 -19.76 8.77
CA SER A 112 -2.75 -20.36 8.10
C SER A 112 -2.43 -21.80 7.69
N ARG A 113 -3.44 -22.66 7.77
CA ARG A 113 -3.36 -24.07 7.36
C ARG A 113 -2.81 -24.25 5.95
N ILE A 114 -3.07 -23.30 5.04
CA ILE A 114 -2.57 -23.34 3.66
C ILE A 114 -1.03 -23.29 3.61
N PHE A 115 -0.37 -22.52 4.48
CA PHE A 115 1.11 -22.53 4.53
C PHE A 115 1.65 -23.83 5.11
N GLU A 116 0.99 -24.40 6.13
CA GLU A 116 1.37 -25.71 6.67
C GLU A 116 1.23 -26.81 5.61
N ASP A 117 0.08 -26.85 4.92
CA ASP A 117 -0.18 -27.80 3.85
C ASP A 117 0.82 -27.61 2.70
N ARG A 118 1.14 -26.36 2.33
CA ARG A 118 2.13 -26.06 1.27
C ARG A 118 3.55 -26.44 1.69
N ALA A 119 3.94 -26.20 2.93
CA ALA A 119 5.25 -26.61 3.45
C ALA A 119 5.37 -28.14 3.52
N TRP A 120 4.29 -28.83 3.89
CA TRP A 120 4.24 -30.29 3.85
C TRP A 120 4.38 -30.82 2.40
N VAL A 121 3.65 -30.23 1.45
CA VAL A 121 3.76 -30.59 0.02
C VAL A 121 5.18 -30.34 -0.50
N ARG A 122 5.79 -29.19 -0.20
CA ARG A 122 7.17 -28.87 -0.62
C ARG A 122 8.23 -29.80 -0.02
N SER A 123 8.00 -30.34 1.17
CA SER A 123 8.94 -31.27 1.83
C SER A 123 8.76 -32.73 1.41
N HIS A 124 7.58 -33.12 0.92
CA HIS A 124 7.28 -34.51 0.57
C HIS A 124 7.17 -34.74 -0.95
N VAL A 125 6.90 -33.71 -1.74
CA VAL A 125 6.75 -33.79 -3.20
C VAL A 125 7.97 -33.15 -3.87
N THR A 126 8.55 -33.84 -4.86
CA THR A 126 9.78 -33.42 -5.54
C THR A 126 9.67 -32.08 -6.28
N TYR A 127 8.47 -31.73 -6.78
CA TYR A 127 8.21 -30.48 -7.48
C TYR A 127 6.73 -30.09 -7.38
N GLU A 128 6.45 -28.79 -7.30
CA GLU A 128 5.09 -28.26 -7.53
C GLU A 128 4.81 -28.25 -9.04
N GLN A 129 3.58 -28.56 -9.46
CA GLN A 129 3.15 -28.40 -10.85
C GLN A 129 2.56 -27.02 -11.05
N ARG A 130 3.06 -26.28 -12.04
CA ARG A 130 2.49 -24.98 -12.45
C ARG A 130 1.91 -25.13 -13.85
N VAL A 131 0.79 -24.45 -14.08
CA VAL A 131 0.04 -24.53 -15.34
C VAL A 131 0.16 -23.23 -16.11
N ILE A 132 0.47 -23.35 -17.40
CA ILE A 132 0.29 -22.30 -18.41
C ILE A 132 -0.88 -22.76 -19.27
N ARG A 133 -1.97 -22.01 -19.25
CA ARG A 133 -3.20 -22.34 -19.97
C ARG A 133 -3.49 -21.28 -21.02
N LEU A 134 -3.58 -21.67 -22.28
CA LEU A 134 -4.13 -20.84 -23.35
C LEU A 134 -5.60 -21.18 -23.57
N ILE A 135 -6.44 -20.16 -23.68
CA ILE A 135 -7.87 -20.29 -24.00
C ILE A 135 -8.13 -19.55 -25.30
N LEU A 136 -8.53 -20.31 -26.31
CA LEU A 136 -8.70 -19.85 -27.68
C LEU A 136 -10.18 -19.83 -28.04
N LYS A 137 -10.67 -18.68 -28.49
CA LYS A 137 -12.06 -18.49 -28.92
C LYS A 137 -12.12 -18.25 -30.43
N ASN A 138 -12.98 -19.00 -31.10
CA ASN A 138 -13.34 -18.82 -32.49
C ASN A 138 -14.83 -19.15 -32.70
N ASP A 139 -15.38 -18.95 -33.89
CA ASP A 139 -16.76 -19.36 -34.20
C ASP A 139 -16.91 -20.88 -34.15
N ASN A 140 -15.96 -21.61 -34.74
CA ASN A 140 -15.80 -23.03 -34.55
C ASN A 140 -14.32 -23.40 -34.44
N VAL A 141 -13.91 -23.80 -33.25
CA VAL A 141 -12.52 -24.23 -32.96
C VAL A 141 -12.23 -25.64 -33.48
N LEU A 142 -13.27 -26.40 -33.88
CA LEU A 142 -13.16 -27.74 -34.47
C LEU A 142 -12.88 -27.69 -35.98
N SER A 143 -12.01 -26.77 -36.39
CA SER A 143 -11.61 -26.57 -37.78
C SER A 143 -10.12 -26.85 -37.95
N LYS A 144 -9.72 -27.28 -39.15
CA LYS A 144 -8.31 -27.48 -39.50
C LYS A 144 -7.50 -26.22 -39.24
N GLU A 145 -8.01 -25.06 -39.66
CA GLU A 145 -7.33 -23.77 -39.49
C GLU A 145 -7.07 -23.46 -38.02
N SER A 146 -8.05 -23.69 -37.14
CA SER A 146 -7.90 -23.50 -35.70
C SER A 146 -6.86 -24.45 -35.10
N LEU A 147 -6.78 -25.71 -35.55
CA LEU A 147 -5.76 -26.65 -35.07
C LEU A 147 -4.34 -26.28 -35.53
N VAL A 148 -4.18 -25.82 -36.78
CA VAL A 148 -2.89 -25.32 -37.29
C VAL A 148 -2.46 -24.06 -36.52
N GLY A 149 -3.38 -23.12 -36.28
CA GLY A 149 -3.12 -21.93 -35.46
C GLY A 149 -2.69 -22.29 -34.03
N LEU A 150 -3.35 -23.27 -33.40
CA LEU A 150 -2.97 -23.77 -32.08
C LEU A 150 -1.59 -24.47 -32.11
N TYR A 151 -1.23 -25.16 -33.19
CA TYR A 151 0.09 -25.78 -33.33
C TYR A 151 1.22 -24.74 -33.37
N HIS A 152 1.06 -23.64 -34.11
CA HIS A 152 2.08 -22.58 -34.13
C HIS A 152 2.28 -21.96 -32.74
N LEU A 153 1.19 -21.67 -32.02
CA LEU A 153 1.26 -21.22 -30.63
C LEU A 153 1.95 -22.24 -29.71
N HIS A 154 1.71 -23.54 -29.95
CA HIS A 154 2.33 -24.61 -29.19
C HIS A 154 3.85 -24.66 -29.39
N GLU A 155 4.32 -24.55 -30.62
CA GLU A 155 5.76 -24.50 -30.92
C GLU A 155 6.42 -23.25 -30.34
N GLU A 156 5.76 -22.08 -30.43
CA GLU A 156 6.27 -20.86 -29.80
C GLU A 156 6.43 -21.01 -28.29
N ILE A 157 5.43 -21.58 -27.61
CA ILE A 157 5.52 -21.84 -26.16
C ILE A 157 6.62 -22.85 -25.82
N LEU A 158 6.76 -23.93 -26.59
CA LEU A 158 7.81 -24.92 -26.36
C LEU A 158 9.22 -24.37 -26.63
N SER A 159 9.34 -23.39 -27.52
CA SER A 159 10.61 -22.71 -27.84
C SER A 159 11.07 -21.72 -26.76
N LEU A 160 10.23 -21.43 -25.75
CA LEU A 160 10.56 -20.48 -24.69
C LEU A 160 11.78 -20.93 -23.86
N THR A 161 12.65 -19.97 -23.58
CA THR A 161 13.84 -20.16 -22.76
C THR A 161 13.86 -19.14 -21.61
N ALA A 162 14.08 -19.66 -20.41
CA ALA A 162 14.40 -18.86 -19.23
C ALA A 162 15.91 -18.61 -19.16
N LYS A 163 16.33 -17.72 -18.25
CA LYS A 163 17.76 -17.48 -18.01
C LYS A 163 18.47 -18.76 -17.55
N ASP A 164 19.78 -18.81 -17.76
CA ASP A 164 20.66 -19.96 -17.51
C ASP A 164 20.36 -21.20 -18.39
N ASN A 165 19.89 -20.98 -19.63
CA ASN A 165 19.60 -22.04 -20.61
C ASN A 165 18.54 -23.08 -20.18
N HIS A 166 17.68 -22.75 -19.21
CA HIS A 166 16.53 -23.60 -18.91
C HIS A 166 15.42 -23.38 -19.95
N THR A 167 15.04 -24.44 -20.66
CA THR A 167 14.01 -24.38 -21.71
C THR A 167 12.68 -24.91 -21.17
N MET A 168 11.57 -24.58 -21.86
CA MET A 168 10.27 -25.17 -21.56
C MET A 168 10.34 -26.71 -21.56
N GLU A 169 11.12 -27.30 -22.47
CA GLU A 169 11.29 -28.75 -22.59
C GLU A 169 12.08 -29.40 -21.44
N SER A 170 13.01 -28.66 -20.82
CA SER A 170 13.76 -29.16 -19.66
C SER A 170 12.96 -29.06 -18.37
N MET A 171 11.98 -28.15 -18.31
CA MET A 171 11.16 -27.89 -17.12
C MET A 171 9.76 -28.50 -17.19
N CYS A 172 9.32 -29.01 -18.34
CA CYS A 172 7.98 -29.58 -18.48
C CYS A 172 7.77 -30.84 -17.62
N VAL A 173 6.53 -31.10 -17.21
CA VAL A 173 6.15 -32.40 -16.64
C VAL A 173 6.18 -33.43 -17.76
N ARG A 174 6.93 -34.52 -17.57
CA ARG A 174 7.08 -35.57 -18.59
C ARG A 174 6.13 -36.74 -18.34
N LEU A 175 5.50 -37.22 -19.41
CA LEU A 175 4.73 -38.44 -19.44
C LEU A 175 5.17 -39.27 -20.66
N LEU A 176 5.51 -40.55 -20.46
CA LEU A 176 6.09 -41.41 -21.50
C LEU A 176 7.31 -40.77 -22.21
N ASN A 177 8.19 -40.12 -21.44
CA ASN A 177 9.38 -39.38 -21.89
C ASN A 177 9.12 -38.15 -22.80
N LYS A 178 7.86 -37.73 -22.98
CA LYS A 178 7.49 -36.51 -23.72
C LYS A 178 6.93 -35.46 -22.77
N CYS A 179 7.07 -34.18 -23.12
CA CYS A 179 6.37 -33.12 -22.37
C CYS A 179 4.87 -33.33 -22.44
N PHE A 180 4.23 -33.32 -21.28
CA PHE A 180 2.80 -33.43 -21.15
C PHE A 180 2.14 -32.09 -21.49
N VAL A 181 1.29 -32.12 -22.51
CA VAL A 181 0.48 -30.97 -22.94
C VAL A 181 -0.95 -31.44 -23.09
N ASP A 182 -1.85 -30.90 -22.28
CA ASP A 182 -3.27 -31.22 -22.36
C ASP A 182 -3.94 -30.34 -23.41
N SER A 183 -4.01 -30.82 -24.64
CA SER A 183 -4.57 -30.09 -25.78
C SER A 183 -5.21 -31.05 -26.79
N LEU A 184 -6.02 -30.49 -27.71
CA LEU A 184 -6.57 -31.25 -28.84
C LEU A 184 -5.48 -31.81 -29.76
N LEU A 185 -4.35 -31.12 -29.90
CA LEU A 185 -3.23 -31.54 -30.76
C LEU A 185 -2.72 -32.95 -30.39
N ALA A 186 -2.87 -33.32 -29.12
CA ALA A 186 -2.42 -34.62 -28.62
C ALA A 186 -3.22 -35.80 -29.19
N LEU A 187 -4.38 -35.57 -29.81
CA LEU A 187 -5.11 -36.59 -30.59
C LEU A 187 -4.38 -36.97 -31.88
N TRP A 188 -3.55 -36.07 -32.41
CA TRP A 188 -2.76 -36.27 -33.63
C TRP A 188 -1.25 -36.22 -33.35
N LYS A 189 -0.84 -36.66 -32.15
CA LYS A 189 0.57 -36.76 -31.72
C LYS A 189 1.34 -35.44 -31.76
N ASN A 190 0.65 -34.30 -31.74
CA ASN A 190 1.23 -32.96 -31.91
C ASN A 190 2.08 -32.89 -33.20
N ASP A 191 1.64 -33.50 -34.30
CA ASP A 191 2.36 -33.53 -35.57
C ASP A 191 1.66 -32.64 -36.61
N LEU A 192 2.32 -31.55 -37.02
CA LEU A 192 1.79 -30.62 -38.00
C LEU A 192 1.47 -31.29 -39.34
N SER A 193 2.31 -32.23 -39.79
CA SER A 193 2.14 -32.90 -41.08
C SER A 193 0.85 -33.71 -41.13
N VAL A 194 0.45 -34.28 -39.98
CA VAL A 194 -0.83 -34.99 -39.85
C VAL A 194 -1.98 -33.99 -39.79
N ILE A 195 -1.86 -32.92 -38.99
CA ILE A 195 -2.91 -31.91 -38.80
C ILE A 195 -3.26 -31.22 -40.12
N GLU A 196 -2.27 -30.94 -40.97
CA GLU A 196 -2.48 -30.31 -42.27
C GLU A 196 -3.28 -31.18 -43.24
N THR A 197 -3.30 -32.49 -43.07
CA THR A 197 -4.09 -33.40 -43.92
C THR A 197 -5.53 -33.58 -43.46
N LEU A 198 -5.90 -33.07 -42.29
CA LEU A 198 -7.22 -33.26 -41.70
C LEU A 198 -8.30 -32.44 -42.42
N THR A 199 -9.52 -32.95 -42.37
CA THR A 199 -10.74 -32.22 -42.74
C THR A 199 -11.55 -31.92 -41.48
N ASP A 200 -12.34 -30.85 -41.51
CA ASP A 200 -13.18 -30.46 -40.37
C ASP A 200 -14.11 -31.60 -39.91
N GLN A 201 -14.67 -32.36 -40.86
CA GLN A 201 -15.50 -33.52 -40.53
C GLN A 201 -14.70 -34.63 -39.83
N SER A 202 -13.48 -34.92 -40.30
CA SER A 202 -12.61 -35.93 -39.66
C SER A 202 -12.22 -35.55 -38.23
N ILE A 203 -12.08 -34.25 -37.95
CA ILE A 203 -11.81 -33.73 -36.60
C ILE A 203 -13.01 -34.01 -35.69
N ILE A 204 -14.21 -33.65 -36.15
CA ILE A 204 -15.46 -33.88 -35.42
C ILE A 204 -15.69 -35.38 -35.16
N ASP A 205 -15.49 -36.22 -36.17
CA ASP A 205 -15.66 -37.67 -36.06
C ASP A 205 -14.64 -38.26 -35.06
N THR A 206 -13.39 -37.81 -35.09
CA THR A 206 -12.34 -38.25 -34.15
C THR A 206 -12.71 -37.89 -32.72
N ILE A 207 -13.17 -36.66 -32.47
CA ILE A 207 -13.51 -36.19 -31.11
C ILE A 207 -14.66 -36.99 -30.50
N ASN A 208 -15.63 -37.41 -31.31
CA ASN A 208 -16.79 -38.18 -30.82
C ASN A 208 -16.50 -39.68 -30.67
N THR A 209 -15.48 -40.22 -31.34
CA THR A 209 -15.17 -41.66 -31.36
C THR A 209 -13.99 -42.04 -30.47
N VAL A 210 -13.03 -41.13 -30.28
CA VAL A 210 -11.79 -41.40 -29.56
C VAL A 210 -12.05 -41.54 -28.06
N LYS A 211 -11.63 -42.68 -27.49
CA LYS A 211 -11.77 -42.95 -26.04
C LYS A 211 -10.49 -42.68 -25.25
N PHE A 212 -9.33 -42.74 -25.91
CA PHE A 212 -8.03 -42.60 -25.28
C PHE A 212 -7.14 -41.65 -26.07
N ASN A 213 -6.40 -40.82 -25.36
CA ASN A 213 -5.40 -39.95 -25.97
C ASN A 213 -4.23 -40.81 -26.51
N PRO A 214 -3.93 -40.77 -27.82
CA PRO A 214 -2.92 -41.63 -28.42
C PRO A 214 -1.48 -41.22 -28.08
N THR A 215 -1.26 -40.00 -27.60
CA THR A 215 0.07 -39.49 -27.22
C THR A 215 0.45 -39.91 -25.81
N TYR A 216 -0.52 -39.85 -24.89
CA TYR A 216 -0.28 -39.95 -23.46
C TYR A 216 -1.01 -41.14 -22.79
N LEU A 217 -1.83 -41.87 -23.54
CA LEU A 217 -2.50 -43.12 -23.15
C LEU A 217 -3.47 -43.02 -21.95
N PHE A 218 -4.07 -41.85 -21.72
CA PHE A 218 -5.12 -41.65 -20.72
C PHE A 218 -6.50 -41.46 -21.38
N ALA A 219 -7.59 -41.61 -20.61
CA ALA A 219 -8.96 -41.46 -21.12
C ALA A 219 -9.23 -40.03 -21.63
N PHE A 220 -9.64 -39.91 -22.89
CA PHE A 220 -10.00 -38.62 -23.48
C PHE A 220 -11.40 -38.20 -23.04
N ASN A 221 -11.54 -36.93 -22.64
CA ASN A 221 -12.83 -36.31 -22.39
C ASN A 221 -12.85 -34.93 -23.05
N ALA A 222 -13.66 -34.80 -24.11
CA ALA A 222 -13.81 -33.56 -24.85
C ALA A 222 -14.20 -32.37 -23.95
N SER A 223 -15.03 -32.60 -22.93
CA SER A 223 -15.48 -31.57 -21.99
C SER A 223 -14.36 -31.01 -21.12
N ARG A 224 -13.21 -31.71 -21.04
CA ARG A 224 -12.05 -31.21 -20.33
C ARG A 224 -11.32 -30.13 -21.11
N ILE A 225 -11.37 -30.12 -22.44
CA ILE A 225 -10.54 -29.25 -23.31
C ILE A 225 -11.41 -28.25 -24.09
N LEU A 226 -12.64 -28.63 -24.41
CA LEU A 226 -13.59 -27.83 -25.18
C LEU A 226 -14.60 -27.11 -24.29
N GLY A 227 -14.94 -25.88 -24.68
CA GLY A 227 -16.00 -25.06 -24.10
C GLY A 227 -16.97 -24.57 -25.17
N LEU A 228 -18.17 -24.15 -24.74
CA LEU A 228 -19.25 -23.73 -25.65
C LEU A 228 -19.54 -24.78 -26.74
N MET A 229 -19.62 -26.05 -26.34
CA MET A 229 -19.91 -27.15 -27.25
C MET A 229 -21.39 -27.17 -27.62
N GLU A 230 -21.68 -27.26 -28.91
CA GLU A 230 -23.03 -27.57 -29.38
C GLU A 230 -23.11 -29.04 -29.72
N ARG A 231 -24.22 -29.66 -29.33
CA ARG A 231 -24.50 -31.07 -29.57
C ARG A 231 -25.73 -31.22 -30.43
N ASN A 232 -25.72 -32.21 -31.30
CA ASN A 232 -26.90 -32.62 -32.04
C ASN A 232 -27.87 -33.41 -31.13
N SER A 233 -29.03 -33.81 -31.69
CA SER A 233 -30.03 -34.61 -30.98
C SER A 233 -29.54 -35.99 -30.54
N SER A 234 -28.49 -36.54 -31.16
CA SER A 234 -27.85 -37.81 -30.75
C SER A 234 -26.77 -37.63 -29.68
N GLY A 235 -26.52 -36.40 -29.22
CA GLY A 235 -25.51 -36.09 -28.22
C GLY A 235 -24.08 -35.94 -28.76
N HIS A 236 -23.87 -36.07 -30.08
CA HIS A 236 -22.58 -35.84 -30.73
C HIS A 236 -22.25 -34.35 -30.76
N ILE A 237 -21.00 -34.02 -30.49
CA ILE A 237 -20.46 -32.67 -30.57
C ILE A 237 -20.35 -32.31 -32.06
N VAL A 238 -20.96 -31.21 -32.46
CA VAL A 238 -20.94 -30.72 -33.86
C VAL A 238 -20.09 -29.47 -34.02
N SER A 239 -20.01 -28.63 -32.99
CA SER A 239 -19.22 -27.42 -32.98
C SER A 239 -18.73 -27.13 -31.54
N ALA A 240 -17.69 -26.32 -31.43
CA ALA A 240 -17.28 -25.75 -30.15
C ALA A 240 -16.75 -24.33 -30.37
N GLY A 241 -17.18 -23.38 -29.53
CA GLY A 241 -16.72 -21.99 -29.63
C GLY A 241 -15.39 -21.71 -28.91
N VAL A 242 -14.96 -22.60 -28.02
CA VAL A 242 -13.73 -22.42 -27.22
C VAL A 242 -12.97 -23.73 -27.11
N MET A 243 -11.64 -23.65 -27.22
CA MET A 243 -10.72 -24.72 -26.81
C MET A 243 -9.65 -24.14 -25.90
N HIS A 244 -9.05 -24.98 -25.07
CA HIS A 244 -7.84 -24.60 -24.35
C HIS A 244 -6.71 -25.61 -24.54
N ALA A 245 -5.50 -25.18 -24.19
CA ALA A 245 -4.31 -26.02 -24.17
C ALA A 245 -3.52 -25.69 -22.89
N ASP A 246 -3.14 -26.74 -22.16
CA ASP A 246 -2.40 -26.60 -20.91
C ASP A 246 -1.00 -27.20 -21.03
N TRP A 247 0.01 -26.41 -20.68
CA TRP A 247 1.37 -26.87 -20.46
C TRP A 247 1.63 -26.94 -18.96
N LEU A 248 2.13 -28.08 -18.50
CA LEU A 248 2.52 -28.27 -17.11
C LEU A 248 4.04 -28.17 -16.99
N ILE A 249 4.50 -27.28 -16.12
CA ILE A 249 5.92 -27.11 -15.78
C ILE A 249 6.18 -27.48 -14.32
N GLN A 250 7.37 -28.00 -14.08
CA GLN A 250 7.89 -28.37 -12.78
C GLN A 250 8.50 -27.14 -12.10
N SER A 251 8.10 -26.89 -10.86
CA SER A 251 8.60 -25.81 -10.03
C SER A 251 9.11 -26.36 -8.70
N SER A 252 10.42 -26.57 -8.60
CA SER A 252 11.12 -26.78 -7.33
C SER A 252 11.54 -25.45 -6.71
N GLU A 253 12.00 -25.44 -5.46
CA GLU A 253 12.47 -24.22 -4.78
C GLU A 253 13.55 -23.47 -5.57
N GLN A 254 14.48 -24.20 -6.20
CA GLN A 254 15.55 -23.63 -7.03
C GLN A 254 15.05 -23.15 -8.39
N LEU A 255 14.09 -23.86 -8.99
CA LEU A 255 13.55 -23.57 -10.32
C LEU A 255 12.37 -22.59 -10.30
N HIS A 256 11.85 -22.24 -9.11
CA HIS A 256 10.63 -21.45 -8.97
C HIS A 256 10.71 -20.10 -9.71
N ARG A 257 11.85 -19.40 -9.58
CA ARG A 257 12.09 -18.13 -10.28
C ARG A 257 12.12 -18.33 -11.80
N ARG A 258 12.71 -19.42 -12.29
CA ARG A 258 12.78 -19.75 -13.72
C ARG A 258 11.42 -20.13 -14.29
N ALA A 259 10.60 -20.84 -13.52
CA ALA A 259 9.22 -21.16 -13.88
C ALA A 259 8.37 -19.88 -14.05
N LYS A 260 8.52 -18.90 -13.15
CA LYS A 260 7.88 -17.58 -13.29
C LYS A 260 8.35 -16.83 -14.53
N GLU A 261 9.64 -16.88 -14.86
CA GLU A 261 10.18 -16.27 -16.09
C GLU A 261 9.54 -16.87 -17.35
N LEU A 262 9.36 -18.20 -17.41
CA LEU A 262 8.66 -18.86 -18.52
C LEU A 262 7.19 -18.48 -18.61
N GLU A 263 6.47 -18.41 -17.48
CA GLU A 263 5.09 -17.94 -17.43
C GLU A 263 4.96 -16.52 -17.97
N TYR A 264 5.84 -15.61 -17.56
CA TYR A 264 5.87 -14.24 -18.03
C TYR A 264 6.17 -14.16 -19.54
N ALA A 265 7.11 -14.96 -20.03
CA ALA A 265 7.40 -15.03 -21.46
C ALA A 265 6.20 -15.54 -22.28
N ALA A 266 5.49 -16.55 -21.78
CA ALA A 266 4.25 -17.04 -22.40
C ALA A 266 3.15 -15.97 -22.43
N ILE A 267 3.01 -15.16 -21.36
CA ILE A 267 2.09 -14.02 -21.34
C ILE A 267 2.42 -13.02 -22.44
N ASN A 268 3.70 -12.73 -22.67
CA ASN A 268 4.13 -11.78 -23.72
C ASN A 268 3.81 -12.25 -25.13
N ILE A 269 3.88 -13.57 -25.41
CA ILE A 269 3.47 -14.14 -26.71
C ILE A 269 2.00 -13.83 -27.00
N VAL A 270 1.13 -13.97 -26.00
CA VAL A 270 -0.30 -13.70 -26.17
C VAL A 270 -0.59 -12.19 -26.24
N ARG A 271 0.09 -11.40 -25.40
CA ARG A 271 -0.15 -9.96 -25.28
C ARG A 271 0.35 -9.16 -26.47
N PHE A 272 1.48 -9.53 -27.05
CA PHE A 272 2.15 -8.78 -28.12
C PHE A 272 2.18 -9.53 -29.46
N GLY A 273 1.88 -10.83 -29.48
CA GLY A 273 1.78 -11.61 -30.71
C GLY A 273 0.51 -11.31 -31.50
N ASN A 274 0.58 -11.48 -32.82
CA ASN A 274 -0.58 -11.38 -33.69
C ASN A 274 -1.15 -12.78 -33.98
N HIS A 275 -2.42 -12.99 -33.63
CA HIS A 275 -3.08 -14.29 -33.70
C HIS A 275 -4.27 -14.23 -34.67
N PRO A 276 -4.03 -14.20 -36.00
CA PRO A 276 -5.08 -13.90 -36.99
C PRO A 276 -6.19 -14.96 -37.07
N VAL A 277 -5.90 -16.18 -36.64
CA VAL A 277 -6.83 -17.33 -36.70
C VAL A 277 -7.92 -17.23 -35.63
N PHE A 278 -7.65 -16.59 -34.49
CA PHE A 278 -8.54 -16.62 -33.33
C PHE A 278 -9.15 -15.25 -33.07
N HIS A 279 -10.47 -15.21 -32.88
CA HIS A 279 -11.17 -13.98 -32.47
C HIS A 279 -10.64 -13.44 -31.13
N ARG A 280 -10.31 -14.32 -30.18
CA ARG A 280 -9.64 -13.97 -28.93
C ARG A 280 -8.72 -15.09 -28.46
N VAL A 281 -7.55 -14.70 -27.99
CA VAL A 281 -6.58 -15.56 -27.29
C VAL A 281 -6.44 -15.01 -25.87
N ASN A 282 -6.75 -15.84 -24.87
CA ASN A 282 -6.53 -15.50 -23.46
C ASN A 282 -5.50 -16.45 -22.87
N ILE A 283 -4.79 -16.00 -21.84
CA ILE A 283 -3.83 -16.81 -21.10
C ILE A 283 -4.13 -16.77 -19.61
N PHE A 284 -3.94 -17.90 -18.95
CA PHE A 284 -3.95 -18.04 -17.52
C PHE A 284 -2.67 -18.74 -17.08
N THR A 285 -1.92 -18.11 -16.19
CA THR A 285 -0.78 -18.74 -15.50
C THR A 285 -0.96 -18.62 -14.00
N VAL A 286 -0.22 -19.40 -13.22
CA VAL A 286 -0.33 -19.37 -11.75
C VAL A 286 0.03 -17.98 -11.19
N ASP A 287 1.00 -17.27 -11.78
CA ASP A 287 1.41 -15.93 -11.32
C ASP A 287 0.63 -14.78 -11.96
N SER A 288 -0.13 -15.01 -13.04
CA SER A 288 -0.79 -13.96 -13.83
C SER A 288 -1.61 -12.97 -13.02
N TYR A 289 -2.35 -13.44 -12.00
CA TYR A 289 -3.13 -12.57 -11.13
C TYR A 289 -2.27 -11.65 -10.27
N GLY A 290 -1.17 -12.18 -9.70
CA GLY A 290 -0.24 -11.40 -8.90
C GLY A 290 0.49 -10.35 -9.73
N GLU A 291 0.96 -10.75 -10.91
CA GLU A 291 1.65 -9.85 -11.84
C GLU A 291 0.74 -8.73 -12.36
N GLU A 292 -0.52 -9.00 -12.69
CA GLU A 292 -1.46 -7.95 -13.10
C GLU A 292 -1.83 -7.01 -11.94
N PHE A 293 -2.06 -7.55 -10.73
CA PHE A 293 -2.36 -6.72 -9.55
C PHE A 293 -1.20 -5.78 -9.22
N PHE A 294 0.00 -6.33 -9.08
CA PHE A 294 1.17 -5.53 -8.73
C PHE A 294 1.65 -4.67 -9.90
N GLY A 295 1.54 -5.16 -11.14
CA GLY A 295 1.81 -4.40 -12.36
C GLY A 295 0.96 -3.13 -12.47
N GLY A 296 -0.31 -3.20 -12.08
CA GLY A 296 -1.18 -2.02 -11.96
C GLY A 296 -0.63 -1.00 -10.95
N VAL A 297 -0.26 -1.47 -9.75
CA VAL A 297 0.29 -0.58 -8.71
C VAL A 297 1.63 0.05 -9.14
N TYR A 298 2.49 -0.70 -9.81
CA TYR A 298 3.76 -0.16 -10.32
C TYR A 298 3.57 0.79 -11.49
N GLY A 299 2.57 0.53 -12.35
CA GLY A 299 2.18 1.45 -13.41
C GLY A 299 1.83 2.84 -12.87
N ASP A 300 1.16 2.89 -11.72
CA ASP A 300 0.78 4.14 -11.06
C ASP A 300 1.94 4.82 -10.32
N THR A 301 3.10 4.17 -10.15
CA THR A 301 4.27 4.78 -9.50
C THR A 301 4.75 6.03 -10.23
N ILE A 302 4.51 6.16 -11.55
CA ILE A 302 4.84 7.38 -12.30
C ILE A 302 3.98 8.58 -11.86
N LEU A 303 2.73 8.35 -11.42
CA LEU A 303 1.84 9.41 -10.94
C LEU A 303 2.36 10.04 -9.64
N ILE A 304 3.07 9.25 -8.83
CA ILE A 304 3.74 9.71 -7.61
C ILE A 304 4.75 10.83 -7.93
N VAL A 305 5.49 10.69 -9.04
CA VAL A 305 6.48 11.68 -9.48
C VAL A 305 5.83 13.04 -9.79
N TYR A 306 4.63 13.04 -10.39
CA TYR A 306 3.88 14.26 -10.67
C TYR A 306 3.22 14.86 -9.42
N TRP A 307 2.80 14.03 -8.48
CA TRP A 307 2.14 14.46 -7.26
C TRP A 307 3.07 15.22 -6.31
N PHE A 308 4.31 14.76 -6.15
CA PHE A 308 5.26 15.37 -5.20
C PHE A 308 5.52 16.87 -5.45
N PRO A 309 5.84 17.32 -6.68
CA PRO A 309 6.00 18.75 -6.96
C PRO A 309 4.75 19.58 -6.70
N VAL A 310 3.56 19.05 -7.02
CA VAL A 310 2.28 19.74 -6.81
C VAL A 310 2.05 19.96 -5.31
N VAL A 311 2.27 18.93 -4.50
CA VAL A 311 2.12 19.04 -3.05
C VAL A 311 3.22 19.89 -2.42
N ALA A 312 4.46 19.79 -2.90
CA ALA A 312 5.53 20.68 -2.45
C ALA A 312 5.20 22.15 -2.74
N LEU A 313 4.68 22.46 -3.93
CA LEU A 313 4.20 23.81 -4.27
C LEU A 313 3.06 24.24 -3.34
N TYR A 314 2.08 23.38 -3.09
CA TYR A 314 1.01 23.66 -2.14
C TYR A 314 1.54 23.95 -0.73
N ILE A 315 2.48 23.16 -0.22
CA ILE A 315 3.09 23.35 1.11
C ILE A 315 3.83 24.69 1.17
N VAL A 316 4.60 25.05 0.14
CA VAL A 316 5.29 26.34 0.06
C VAL A 316 4.28 27.50 0.06
N MET A 317 3.16 27.37 -0.66
CA MET A 317 2.10 28.39 -0.68
C MET A 317 1.32 28.47 0.63
N ALA A 318 1.09 27.34 1.30
CA ALA A 318 0.30 27.26 2.53
C ALA A 318 1.10 27.70 3.78
N LEU A 319 2.39 27.37 3.85
CA LEU A 319 3.28 27.78 4.94
C LEU A 319 3.94 29.15 4.68
N GLY A 320 4.08 29.55 3.42
CA GLY A 320 4.54 30.87 3.02
C GLY A 320 3.44 31.91 3.07
N LYS A 321 3.79 33.18 3.31
CA LYS A 321 2.90 34.29 2.99
C LYS A 321 3.14 34.69 1.54
N LEU A 322 2.11 35.13 0.82
CA LEU A 322 2.21 35.68 -0.55
C LEU A 322 2.90 37.07 -0.60
N ASN A 323 3.84 37.34 0.31
CA ASN A 323 4.58 38.60 0.37
C ASN A 323 5.99 38.39 -0.20
N LEU A 324 6.42 39.25 -1.13
CA LEU A 324 7.72 39.19 -1.83
C LEU A 324 8.98 39.25 -0.93
N LEU A 325 8.84 39.49 0.39
CA LEU A 325 9.95 39.66 1.34
C LEU A 325 9.94 38.64 2.49
N GLU A 326 8.84 37.91 2.73
CA GLU A 326 8.73 36.83 3.73
C GLU A 326 8.56 35.47 3.03
N HIS A 327 9.58 35.01 2.33
CA HIS A 327 9.55 33.69 1.69
C HIS A 327 9.59 32.59 2.76
N GLY A 328 8.44 32.02 3.14
CA GLY A 328 8.33 30.81 3.99
C GLY A 328 8.83 29.52 3.33
N VAL A 329 9.71 29.67 2.34
CA VAL A 329 10.34 28.59 1.57
C VAL A 329 11.28 27.78 2.47
N TYR A 330 12.03 28.41 3.37
CA TYR A 330 12.92 27.70 4.29
C TYR A 330 12.14 26.86 5.31
N LEU A 331 11.04 27.39 5.85
CA LEU A 331 10.08 26.63 6.67
C LEU A 331 9.49 25.43 5.92
N ALA A 332 9.05 25.62 4.67
CA ALA A 332 8.50 24.54 3.85
C ALA A 332 9.54 23.46 3.54
N ILE A 333 10.76 23.84 3.17
CA ILE A 333 11.88 22.92 2.96
C ILE A 333 12.18 22.16 4.26
N GLY A 334 12.23 22.85 5.40
CA GLY A 334 12.47 22.22 6.70
C GLY A 334 11.40 21.18 7.06
N ALA A 335 10.13 21.49 6.81
CA ALA A 335 9.02 20.56 7.04
C ALA A 335 9.10 19.32 6.12
N ILE A 336 9.30 19.52 4.82
CA ILE A 336 9.40 18.43 3.83
C ILE A 336 10.64 17.57 4.08
N LEU A 337 11.78 18.17 4.37
CA LEU A 337 13.03 17.44 4.68
C LEU A 337 12.89 16.64 5.99
N GLY A 338 12.21 17.20 7.00
CA GLY A 338 11.90 16.50 8.25
C GLY A 338 11.07 15.24 8.01
N VAL A 339 10.04 15.32 7.16
CA VAL A 339 9.23 14.16 6.73
C VAL A 339 10.08 13.16 5.93
N ALA A 340 10.88 13.62 4.98
CA ALA A 340 11.70 12.76 4.14
C ALA A 340 12.71 11.95 4.96
N LEU A 341 13.38 12.60 5.92
CA LEU A 341 14.30 11.94 6.85
C LEU A 341 13.57 10.95 7.78
N SER A 342 12.37 11.30 8.24
CA SER A 342 11.54 10.39 9.05
C SER A 342 11.13 9.15 8.27
N THR A 343 10.80 9.32 6.98
CA THR A 343 10.45 8.24 6.06
C THR A 343 11.66 7.34 5.79
N GLY A 344 12.84 7.93 5.58
CA GLY A 344 14.09 7.18 5.45
C GLY A 344 14.40 6.35 6.71
N ALA A 345 14.23 6.94 7.89
CA ALA A 345 14.49 6.27 9.16
C ALA A 345 13.52 5.10 9.41
N CYS A 346 12.22 5.28 9.13
CA CYS A 346 11.27 4.18 9.30
C CYS A 346 11.49 3.07 8.29
N PHE A 347 11.83 3.41 7.03
CA PHE A 347 12.21 2.39 6.04
C PHE A 347 13.48 1.65 6.45
N GLY A 348 14.49 2.37 6.92
CA GLY A 348 15.74 1.77 7.36
C GLY A 348 15.59 0.83 8.55
N ILE A 349 14.86 1.21 9.60
CA ILE A 349 14.57 0.32 10.73
C ILE A 349 13.74 -0.87 10.30
N GLY A 350 12.68 -0.63 9.53
CA GLY A 350 11.78 -1.70 9.09
C GLY A 350 12.52 -2.77 8.28
N MET A 351 13.34 -2.35 7.32
CA MET A 351 14.14 -3.25 6.49
C MET A 351 15.27 -3.91 7.28
N ALA A 352 15.94 -3.18 8.19
CA ALA A 352 16.98 -3.77 9.04
C ALA A 352 16.44 -4.84 9.98
N ALA A 353 15.20 -4.69 10.45
CA ALA A 353 14.48 -5.67 11.27
C ALA A 353 13.90 -6.84 10.46
N GLY A 354 14.00 -6.81 9.12
CA GLY A 354 13.52 -7.88 8.24
C GLY A 354 12.01 -7.87 8.01
N PHE A 355 11.32 -6.74 8.22
CA PHE A 355 9.90 -6.65 7.92
C PHE A 355 9.65 -6.58 6.42
N LEU A 356 8.66 -7.35 5.95
CA LEU A 356 8.23 -7.44 4.56
C LEU A 356 7.95 -6.06 3.97
N PHE A 357 8.50 -5.77 2.80
CA PHE A 357 8.17 -4.58 2.02
C PHE A 357 7.32 -4.98 0.81
N GLY A 358 6.18 -4.33 0.65
CA GLY A 358 5.26 -4.59 -0.46
C GLY A 358 4.69 -3.30 -1.05
N ALA A 359 3.78 -3.47 -2.01
CA ALA A 359 3.12 -2.37 -2.71
C ALA A 359 2.49 -1.30 -1.78
N PRO A 360 1.78 -1.62 -0.68
CA PRO A 360 1.17 -0.60 0.19
C PRO A 360 2.16 0.35 0.84
N HIS A 361 3.42 -0.08 1.08
CA HIS A 361 4.45 0.75 1.69
C HIS A 361 4.82 1.95 0.82
N GLN A 362 4.54 1.93 -0.48
CA GLN A 362 4.72 3.10 -1.36
C GLN A 362 3.82 4.27 -0.95
N ALA A 363 2.62 3.98 -0.44
CA ALA A 363 1.68 5.01 0.03
C ALA A 363 2.11 5.66 1.36
N LEU A 364 3.06 5.06 2.09
CA LEU A 364 3.53 5.56 3.38
C LEU A 364 4.09 6.98 3.28
N VAL A 365 4.78 7.29 2.18
CA VAL A 365 5.40 8.61 2.00
C VAL A 365 4.35 9.72 1.95
N PHE A 366 3.19 9.44 1.32
CA PHE A 366 2.07 10.38 1.27
C PHE A 366 1.43 10.58 2.63
N LEU A 367 1.25 9.49 3.37
CA LEU A 367 0.68 9.51 4.71
C LEU A 367 1.56 10.33 5.66
N LEU A 368 2.87 10.07 5.67
CA LEU A 368 3.81 10.80 6.53
C LEU A 368 3.94 12.27 6.12
N LEU A 369 3.86 12.59 4.81
CA LEU A 369 3.84 13.97 4.36
C LEU A 369 2.60 14.70 4.84
N ALA A 370 1.41 14.09 4.75
CA ALA A 370 0.18 14.69 5.24
C ALA A 370 0.25 14.97 6.75
N VAL A 371 0.69 13.98 7.55
CA VAL A 371 0.83 14.13 9.01
C VAL A 371 1.88 15.19 9.36
N GLY A 372 3.05 15.15 8.73
CA GLY A 372 4.14 16.08 9.06
C GLY A 372 3.89 17.52 8.63
N VAL A 373 3.10 17.74 7.58
CA VAL A 373 2.66 19.08 7.15
C VAL A 373 1.56 19.62 8.07
N ASP A 374 0.64 18.77 8.53
CA ASP A 374 -0.37 19.14 9.53
C ASP A 374 0.31 19.66 10.82
N ASP A 375 1.28 18.91 11.34
CA ASP A 375 2.06 19.30 12.52
C ASP A 375 2.78 20.65 12.32
N ALA A 376 3.42 20.85 11.16
CA ALA A 376 4.08 22.11 10.81
C ALA A 376 3.09 23.29 10.74
N PHE A 377 1.90 23.08 10.20
CA PHE A 377 0.85 24.08 10.10
C PHE A 377 0.29 24.46 11.48
N VAL A 378 0.08 23.50 12.39
CA VAL A 378 -0.34 23.77 13.77
C VAL A 378 0.69 24.61 14.52
N ILE A 379 1.98 24.31 14.36
CA ILE A 379 3.07 25.08 14.98
C ILE A 379 3.11 26.51 14.41
N LEU A 380 3.02 26.66 13.09
CA LEU A 380 3.07 27.97 12.42
C LEU A 380 1.87 28.86 12.79
N THR A 381 0.66 28.32 12.78
CA THR A 381 -0.55 29.09 13.15
C THR A 381 -0.51 29.51 14.62
N THR A 382 0.05 28.68 15.50
CA THR A 382 0.27 29.04 16.91
C THR A 382 1.33 30.13 17.03
N TRP A 383 2.42 30.03 16.27
CA TRP A 383 3.46 31.06 16.20
C TRP A 383 2.89 32.42 15.81
N GLU A 384 2.04 32.50 14.78
CA GLU A 384 1.45 33.77 14.35
C GLU A 384 0.60 34.41 15.43
N ARG A 385 -0.14 33.61 16.21
CA ARG A 385 -0.94 34.09 17.35
C ARG A 385 -0.06 34.59 18.49
N VAL A 386 0.98 33.84 18.86
CA VAL A 386 1.93 34.18 19.93
C VAL A 386 2.76 35.41 19.56
N ASN A 387 3.25 35.47 18.32
CA ASN A 387 4.01 36.61 17.78
C ASN A 387 3.23 37.92 17.91
N LYS A 388 1.96 37.94 17.49
CA LYS A 388 1.10 39.14 17.58
C LYS A 388 0.88 39.59 19.04
N ARG A 389 0.75 38.66 19.98
CA ARG A 389 0.49 38.96 21.40
C ARG A 389 1.73 39.34 22.19
N HIS A 390 2.89 38.80 21.82
CA HIS A 390 4.14 38.92 22.59
C HIS A 390 5.27 39.54 21.76
N LEU A 391 4.95 40.55 20.94
CA LEU A 391 5.91 41.21 20.05
C LEU A 391 7.13 41.81 20.78
N HIS A 392 6.93 42.21 22.04
CA HIS A 392 7.97 42.78 22.92
C HIS A 392 8.95 41.76 23.50
N LYS A 393 8.63 40.46 23.41
CA LYS A 393 9.51 39.40 23.91
C LYS A 393 10.54 39.00 22.85
N PRO A 394 11.76 38.59 23.26
CA PRO A 394 12.76 38.11 22.31
C PRO A 394 12.26 36.87 21.56
N ILE A 395 12.84 36.61 20.39
CA ILE A 395 12.36 35.55 19.49
C ILE A 395 12.39 34.18 20.16
N GLU A 396 13.40 33.93 20.98
CA GLU A 396 13.62 32.65 21.65
C GLU A 396 12.50 32.35 22.64
N GLU A 397 12.07 33.36 23.38
CA GLU A 397 10.97 33.28 24.33
C GLU A 397 9.63 33.08 23.61
N ARG A 398 9.44 33.73 22.46
CA ARG A 398 8.23 33.55 21.64
C ARG A 398 8.13 32.15 21.04
N VAL A 399 9.26 31.56 20.64
CA VAL A 399 9.31 30.19 20.14
C VAL A 399 9.05 29.20 21.27
N ALA A 400 9.61 29.44 22.46
CA ALA A 400 9.30 28.64 23.65
C ALA A 400 7.81 28.66 24.00
N LEU A 401 7.16 29.84 23.99
CA LEU A 401 5.72 29.98 24.21
C LEU A 401 4.88 29.34 23.09
N THR A 402 5.38 29.34 21.86
CA THR A 402 4.72 28.66 20.74
C THR A 402 4.74 27.15 20.95
N MET A 403 5.91 26.58 21.26
CA MET A 403 6.04 25.15 21.53
C MET A 403 5.27 24.73 22.77
N GLN A 404 5.19 25.57 23.80
CA GLN A 404 4.37 25.33 24.99
C GLN A 404 2.92 24.97 24.64
N HIS A 405 2.31 25.67 23.68
CA HIS A 405 0.91 25.43 23.29
C HIS A 405 0.78 24.47 22.10
N ALA A 406 1.56 24.66 21.03
CA ALA A 406 1.50 23.83 19.83
C ALA A 406 2.00 22.41 20.08
N GLY A 407 3.07 22.25 20.87
CA GLY A 407 3.68 20.95 21.16
C GLY A 407 2.73 20.00 21.86
N VAL A 408 1.84 20.50 22.73
CA VAL A 408 0.80 19.67 23.37
C VAL A 408 -0.22 19.19 22.34
N SER A 409 -0.68 20.06 21.45
CA SER A 409 -1.64 19.70 20.39
C SER A 409 -1.05 18.65 19.45
N VAL A 410 0.18 18.89 18.96
CA VAL A 410 0.92 17.97 18.07
C VAL A 410 1.18 16.63 18.76
N THR A 411 1.55 16.62 20.04
CA THR A 411 1.74 15.36 20.78
C THR A 411 0.47 14.54 20.84
N VAL A 412 -0.69 15.16 21.06
CA VAL A 412 -1.97 14.45 21.15
C VAL A 412 -2.34 13.83 19.80
N THR A 413 -2.19 14.56 18.69
CA THR A 413 -2.46 14.04 17.35
C THR A 413 -1.48 12.92 16.98
N SER A 414 -0.17 13.13 17.13
CA SER A 414 0.84 12.10 16.81
C SER A 414 0.71 10.86 17.70
N PHE A 415 0.42 11.02 18.99
CA PHE A 415 0.21 9.88 19.90
C PHE A 415 -1.04 9.09 19.53
N THR A 416 -2.13 9.77 19.17
CA THR A 416 -3.36 9.09 18.74
C THR A 416 -3.12 8.32 17.44
N ASN A 417 -2.43 8.92 16.47
CA ASN A 417 -2.06 8.26 15.21
C ASN A 417 -1.12 7.07 15.47
N LEU A 418 -0.13 7.21 16.35
CA LEU A 418 0.78 6.13 16.74
C LEU A 418 0.01 4.95 17.34
N VAL A 419 -0.91 5.20 18.29
CA VAL A 419 -1.72 4.14 18.91
C VAL A 419 -2.64 3.47 17.87
N ALA A 420 -3.23 4.25 16.96
CA ALA A 420 -4.07 3.71 15.89
C ALA A 420 -3.29 2.75 14.99
N PHE A 421 -2.12 3.17 14.47
CA PHE A 421 -1.30 2.29 13.63
C PHE A 421 -0.65 1.14 14.41
N ALA A 422 -0.24 1.36 15.65
CA ALA A 422 0.29 0.30 16.51
C ALA A 422 -0.76 -0.78 16.77
N SER A 423 -2.03 -0.41 16.94
CA SER A 423 -3.11 -1.39 17.07
C SER A 423 -3.29 -2.24 15.81
N GLY A 424 -3.02 -1.68 14.62
CA GLY A 424 -3.07 -2.37 13.34
C GLY A 424 -2.00 -3.46 13.17
N VAL A 425 -0.93 -3.45 13.97
CA VAL A 425 0.09 -4.52 13.99
C VAL A 425 -0.50 -5.87 14.42
N THR A 426 -1.67 -5.88 15.06
CA THR A 426 -2.39 -7.12 15.44
C THR A 426 -3.08 -7.81 14.26
N THR A 427 -3.13 -7.20 13.09
CA THR A 427 -3.71 -7.80 11.90
C THR A 427 -2.97 -9.08 11.49
N GLN A 428 -3.71 -10.03 10.92
CA GLN A 428 -3.17 -11.31 10.49
C GLN A 428 -2.54 -11.25 9.08
N MET A 429 -2.83 -10.21 8.29
CA MET A 429 -2.27 -10.03 6.95
C MET A 429 -0.83 -9.48 7.05
N PRO A 430 0.22 -10.23 6.64
CA PRO A 430 1.61 -9.84 6.86
C PRO A 430 1.98 -8.48 6.26
N VAL A 431 1.51 -8.19 5.04
CA VAL A 431 1.79 -6.91 4.37
C VAL A 431 1.20 -5.73 5.15
N LEU A 432 0.00 -5.89 5.71
CA LEU A 432 -0.67 -4.83 6.47
C LEU A 432 -0.07 -4.68 7.86
N GLN A 433 0.29 -5.80 8.52
CA GLN A 433 1.00 -5.79 9.79
C GLN A 433 2.31 -5.02 9.65
N SER A 434 3.10 -5.38 8.63
CA SER A 434 4.33 -4.67 8.30
C SER A 434 4.03 -3.19 8.04
N PHE A 435 3.11 -2.85 7.15
CA PHE A 435 2.73 -1.46 6.87
C PHE A 435 2.43 -0.65 8.15
N CYS A 436 1.65 -1.22 9.08
CA CYS A 436 1.35 -0.61 10.37
C CYS A 436 2.59 -0.40 11.26
N VAL A 437 3.56 -1.31 11.26
CA VAL A 437 4.85 -1.14 11.94
C VAL A 437 5.63 0.04 11.34
N TYR A 438 5.73 0.11 10.00
CA TYR A 438 6.40 1.21 9.32
C TYR A 438 5.70 2.55 9.58
N CYS A 439 4.37 2.61 9.55
CA CYS A 439 3.59 3.80 9.94
C CYS A 439 3.89 4.23 11.37
N SER A 440 3.94 3.28 12.31
CA SER A 440 4.18 3.57 13.73
C SER A 440 5.55 4.23 13.94
N PHE A 441 6.61 3.65 13.37
CA PHE A 441 7.93 4.26 13.41
C PHE A 441 7.98 5.59 12.64
N GLY A 442 7.37 5.66 11.46
CA GLY A 442 7.34 6.86 10.63
C GLY A 442 6.69 8.04 11.35
N ILE A 443 5.55 7.83 12.01
CA ILE A 443 4.83 8.86 12.76
C ILE A 443 5.63 9.29 14.00
N LEU A 444 6.28 8.33 14.69
CA LEU A 444 7.15 8.65 15.81
C LEU A 444 8.33 9.54 15.38
N PHE A 445 9.03 9.18 14.30
CA PHE A 445 10.12 10.00 13.77
C PHE A 445 9.62 11.34 13.24
N CYS A 446 8.47 11.36 12.56
CA CYS A 446 7.85 12.57 12.06
C CYS A 446 7.55 13.54 13.21
N PHE A 447 6.95 13.05 14.30
CA PHE A 447 6.72 13.83 15.51
C PHE A 447 8.01 14.43 16.09
N LEU A 448 9.07 13.62 16.20
CA LEU A 448 10.38 14.08 16.71
C LEU A 448 10.99 15.15 15.81
N MET A 449 10.95 14.94 14.49
CA MET A 449 11.49 15.90 13.51
C MET A 449 10.67 17.19 13.50
N GLN A 450 9.34 17.13 13.51
CA GLN A 450 8.51 18.33 13.46
C GLN A 450 8.49 19.07 14.80
N SER A 451 8.71 18.40 15.92
CA SER A 451 8.83 19.06 17.23
C SER A 451 10.21 19.69 17.47
N THR A 452 11.25 19.33 16.71
CA THR A 452 12.62 19.79 16.91
C THR A 452 13.16 20.63 15.75
N VAL A 453 13.19 20.07 14.54
CA VAL A 453 13.75 20.70 13.33
C VAL A 453 12.88 21.85 12.86
N PHE A 454 11.56 21.68 12.81
CA PHE A 454 10.68 22.75 12.32
C PHE A 454 10.72 24.02 13.19
N PRO A 455 10.64 23.96 14.55
CA PRO A 455 10.83 25.13 15.40
C PRO A 455 12.23 25.74 15.28
N ALA A 456 13.27 24.95 15.01
CA ALA A 456 14.62 25.45 14.75
C ALA A 456 14.72 26.18 13.40
N CYS A 457 14.03 25.69 12.36
CA CYS A 457 13.91 26.42 11.09
C CYS A 457 13.13 27.73 11.28
N LEU A 458 12.07 27.71 12.09
CA LEU A 458 11.27 28.88 12.41
C LEU A 458 12.09 29.96 13.13
N THR A 459 12.93 29.58 14.10
CA THR A 459 13.80 30.53 14.80
C THR A 459 14.80 31.16 13.83
N LEU A 460 15.44 30.36 12.97
CA LEU A 460 16.44 30.84 12.00
C LEU A 460 15.83 31.75 10.93
N GLU A 461 14.64 31.43 10.43
CA GLU A 461 13.99 32.24 9.40
C GLU A 461 13.48 33.57 9.97
N ARG A 462 12.95 33.55 11.19
CA ARG A 462 12.33 34.73 11.81
C ARG A 462 13.30 35.52 12.69
N ALA A 463 14.52 35.03 12.90
CA ALA A 463 15.58 35.79 13.56
C ALA A 463 15.88 37.06 12.75
N PRO A 464 16.10 38.21 13.40
CA PRO A 464 16.46 39.44 12.69
C PRO A 464 17.76 39.21 11.91
N ARG A 465 17.67 39.20 10.58
CA ARG A 465 18.82 39.12 9.69
C ARG A 465 19.59 40.44 9.76
N GLY A 466 20.54 40.52 10.69
CA GLY A 466 21.56 41.58 10.76
C GLY A 466 21.13 42.85 11.48
N GLY A 467 21.44 42.93 12.78
CA GLY A 467 22.13 44.10 13.30
C GLY A 467 23.62 43.77 13.27
N ALA A 468 24.35 44.27 12.27
CA ALA A 468 25.79 44.43 12.44
C ALA A 468 25.99 45.49 13.56
N PRO A 469 26.97 45.30 14.46
CA PRO A 469 27.25 46.26 15.53
C PRO A 469 27.58 47.66 15.00
#